data_AF-A0A1R1BC44-F1
#
_entry.id   AF-A0A1R1BC44-F1
#
_cell.length_a   1.000
_cell.length_b   1.000
_cell.length_c   1.000
_cell.angle_alpha   90.00
_cell.angle_beta   90.00
_cell.angle_gamma   90.00
#
_symmetry.space_group_name_H-M   'P 1'
#
loop_
_entity.id
_entity.type
_entity.pdbx_description
1 polymer ?
#
loop_
_entity_poly.entity_id
_entity_poly.type
_entity_poly.pdbx_seq_one_letter_code
_entity_poly.pdbx_strand_id
1 'polypeptide(L)' 'MTSFEDWNQKVKKTFNATSNEEVLTITEAGALLGLSKDAMKTYVDKHNLTKIKIMRSTHRYLLLKSEMDSLLKS' A
#
# COMPACT_ATOMS: atom_id res chain seq x y z
N MET A 1 3.43 21.97 15.76
CA MET A 1 3.38 20.96 14.68
C MET A 1 3.83 19.63 15.25
N THR A 2 2.91 18.78 15.69
CA THR A 2 3.23 17.39 15.99
C THR A 2 3.53 16.71 14.66
N SER A 3 4.81 16.49 14.36
CA SER A 3 5.24 15.65 13.25
C SER A 3 4.67 14.26 13.49
N PHE A 4 3.50 14.00 12.91
CA PHE A 4 2.98 12.65 12.76
C PHE A 4 4.02 11.94 11.89
N GLU A 5 5.00 11.29 12.52
CA GLU A 5 5.84 10.34 11.82
C GLU A 5 4.91 9.30 11.22
N ASP A 6 4.78 9.37 9.90
CA ASP A 6 3.90 8.51 9.13
C ASP A 6 4.43 7.09 9.31
N TRP A 7 3.88 6.38 10.30
CA TRP A 7 4.28 5.03 10.66
C TRP A 7 4.27 4.10 9.43
N ASN A 8 3.41 4.42 8.46
CA ASN A 8 3.35 3.76 7.17
C ASN A 8 4.65 3.91 6.38
N GLN A 9 5.26 5.10 6.37
CA GLN A 9 6.55 5.33 5.70
C GLN A 9 7.69 4.62 6.42
N LYS A 10 7.70 4.58 7.75
CA LYS A 10 8.72 3.82 8.49
C LYS A 10 8.64 2.34 8.18
N VAL A 11 7.44 1.76 8.18
CA VAL A 11 7.22 0.33 7.89
C VAL A 11 7.49 0.01 6.43
N LYS A 12 7.08 0.87 5.49
CA LYS A 12 7.45 0.77 4.07
C LYS A 12 8.97 0.76 3.89
N LYS A 13 9.68 1.68 4.56
CA LYS A 13 11.14 1.78 4.46
C LYS A 13 11.83 0.54 5.04
N THR A 14 11.37 0.04 6.18
CA THR A 14 11.90 -1.20 6.75
C THR A 14 11.60 -2.40 5.84
N PHE A 15 10.38 -2.53 5.34
CA PHE A 15 9.98 -3.62 4.45
C PHE A 15 10.83 -3.62 3.17
N ASN A 16 10.91 -2.48 2.46
CA ASN A 16 11.72 -2.33 1.25
C ASN A 16 13.22 -2.54 1.49
N ALA A 17 13.72 -2.30 2.71
CA ALA A 17 15.13 -2.54 3.04
C ALA A 17 15.43 -4.03 3.33
N THR A 18 14.41 -4.81 3.72
CA THR A 18 14.54 -6.24 4.09
C THR A 18 13.98 -7.21 3.05
N SER A 19 13.16 -6.71 2.13
CA SER A 19 12.48 -7.50 1.11
C SER A 19 12.95 -7.05 -0.28
N ASN A 20 13.07 -8.00 -1.20
CA ASN A 20 13.31 -7.70 -2.62
C ASN A 20 12.05 -7.13 -3.31
N GLU A 21 10.91 -7.09 -2.61
CA GLU A 21 9.65 -6.59 -3.11
C GLU A 21 9.40 -5.15 -2.65
N GLU A 22 9.04 -4.28 -3.60
CA GLU A 22 8.60 -2.91 -3.30
C GLU A 22 7.12 -2.87 -2.92
N VAL A 23 6.81 -2.14 -1.85
CA VAL A 23 5.42 -1.94 -1.40
C VAL A 23 4.99 -0.48 -1.42
N LEU A 24 3.68 -0.28 -1.58
CA LEU A 24 2.99 1.00 -1.61
C LEU A 24 1.93 1.07 -0.51
N THR A 25 1.68 2.27 -0.02
CA THR A 25 0.50 2.55 0.81
C THR A 25 -0.77 2.58 -0.05
N ILE A 26 -1.93 2.38 0.57
CA ILE A 26 -3.24 2.49 -0.11
C ILE A 26 -3.37 3.83 -0.85
N THR A 27 -2.89 4.92 -0.24
CA THR A 27 -2.96 6.25 -0.85
C THR A 27 -2.08 6.35 -2.09
N GLU A 28 -0.85 5.83 -2.03
CA GLU A 28 0.07 5.82 -3.18
C GLU A 28 -0.47 4.94 -4.31
N ALA A 29 -0.95 3.74 -3.99
CA ALA A 29 -1.52 2.82 -4.97
C ALA A 29 -2.82 3.38 -5.60
N GLY A 30 -3.66 4.02 -4.78
CA GLY A 30 -4.83 4.75 -5.27
C GLY A 30 -4.44 5.87 -6.23
N ALA A 31 -3.43 6.68 -5.88
CA ALA A 31 -2.94 7.75 -6.74
C ALA A 31 -2.43 7.23 -8.10
N LEU A 32 -1.77 6.06 -8.14
CA LEU A 32 -1.33 5.43 -9.39
C LEU A 32 -2.49 5.01 -10.29
N LEU A 33 -3.59 4.54 -9.71
CA LEU A 33 -4.78 4.10 -10.43
C LEU A 33 -5.82 5.23 -10.65
N GLY A 34 -5.53 6.46 -10.19
CA GLY A 34 -6.50 7.56 -10.19
C GLY A 34 -7.70 7.35 -9.25
N LEU A 35 -7.55 6.47 -8.25
CA LEU A 35 -8.58 6.13 -7.28
C LEU A 35 -8.39 6.88 -5.96
N SER A 36 -9.51 7.24 -5.33
CA SER A 36 -9.51 7.72 -3.95
C SER A 36 -9.12 6.61 -2.98
N LYS A 37 -8.68 6.96 -1.77
CA LYS A 37 -8.27 5.98 -0.75
C LYS A 37 -9.35 4.94 -0.46
N ASP A 38 -10.60 5.34 -0.36
CA ASP A 38 -11.71 4.42 -0.08
C ASP A 38 -12.08 3.58 -1.31
N ALA A 39 -12.03 4.16 -2.52
CA ALA A 39 -12.17 3.39 -3.75
C ALA A 39 -11.06 2.33 -3.87
N MET A 40 -9.83 2.67 -3.48
CA MET A 40 -8.71 1.74 -3.49
C MET A 40 -8.89 0.59 -2.50
N LYS A 41 -9.47 0.82 -1.31
CA LYS A 41 -9.79 -0.28 -0.37
C LYS A 41 -10.73 -1.29 -1.02
N THR A 42 -11.84 -0.80 -1.58
CA THR A 42 -12.81 -1.65 -2.30
C THR A 42 -12.17 -2.34 -3.49
N TYR A 43 -11.28 -1.66 -4.21
CA TYR A 43 -10.55 -2.24 -5.33
C TYR A 43 -9.65 -3.40 -4.88
N VAL A 44 -8.92 -3.25 -3.77
CA VAL A 44 -8.10 -4.31 -3.17
C VAL A 44 -8.93 -5.53 -2.81
N ASP A 45 -10.10 -5.31 -2.20
CA ASP A 45 -11.02 -6.41 -1.88
C ASP A 45 -11.55 -7.12 -3.14
N LYS A 46 -11.92 -6.34 -4.17
CA LYS A 46 -12.49 -6.86 -5.41
C LYS A 46 -11.48 -7.63 -6.26
N HIS A 47 -10.24 -7.14 -6.32
CA HIS A 47 -9.15 -7.73 -7.10
C HIS A 47 -8.30 -8.72 -6.29
N ASN A 48 -8.68 -8.97 -5.03
CA ASN A 48 -8.02 -9.90 -4.11
C ASN A 48 -6.52 -9.66 -3.98
N LEU A 49 -6.12 -8.39 -3.94
CA LEU A 49 -4.72 -7.97 -3.90
C LEU A 49 -4.06 -8.31 -2.56
N THR A 50 -2.75 -8.51 -2.58
CA THR A 50 -1.98 -8.91 -1.40
C THR A 50 -1.91 -7.78 -0.38
N LYS A 51 -2.48 -8.01 0.81
CA LYS A 51 -2.50 -7.05 1.93
C LYS A 51 -1.42 -7.37 2.94
N ILE A 52 -0.31 -6.64 2.88
CA ILE A 52 0.78 -6.78 3.87
C ILE A 52 0.40 -5.99 5.12
N LYS A 53 -0.05 -6.71 6.14
CA LYS A 53 -0.53 -6.12 7.40
C LYS A 53 0.62 -5.39 8.10
N ILE A 54 0.36 -4.13 8.48
CA ILE A 54 1.28 -3.38 9.32
C ILE A 54 0.95 -3.71 10.77
N MET A 55 1.87 -4.39 11.46
CA MET A 55 1.76 -4.74 12.87
C MET A 55 1.46 -3.45 13.66
N ARG A 56 0.24 -3.34 14.22
CA ARG A 56 -0.37 -2.23 15.02
C ARG A 56 -1.63 -1.55 14.43
N SER A 57 -2.13 -1.89 13.25
CA SER A 57 -3.43 -1.37 12.81
C SER A 57 -4.15 -2.31 11.84
N THR A 58 -5.35 -2.77 12.21
CA THR A 58 -6.21 -3.62 11.36
C THR A 58 -6.58 -2.97 10.03
N HIS A 59 -6.63 -1.63 9.98
CA HIS A 59 -7.03 -0.87 8.80
C HIS A 59 -5.83 -0.36 7.98
N ARG A 60 -4.59 -0.66 8.39
CA ARG A 60 -3.38 -0.24 7.68
C ARG A 60 -2.64 -1.46 7.13
N TYR A 61 -2.56 -1.51 5.82
CA TYR A 61 -1.81 -2.51 5.08
C TYR A 61 -1.08 -1.82 3.92
N LEU A 62 -0.01 -2.47 3.48
CA LEU A 62 0.72 -2.11 2.28
C LEU A 62 0.31 -3.07 1.15
N LEU A 63 0.46 -2.60 -0.08
CA LEU A 63 0.17 -3.32 -1.31
C LEU A 63 1.47 -3.54 -2.07
N LEU A 64 1.57 -4.66 -2.77
CA LEU A 64 2.73 -4.93 -3.62
C LEU A 64 2.69 -4.01 -4.84
N LYS A 65 3.79 -3.31 -5.10
CA LYS A 65 3.94 -2.46 -6.29
C LYS A 65 3.88 -3.31 -7.57
N SER A 66 4.46 -4.51 -7.54
CA SER A 66 4.44 -5.46 -8.66
C SER A 66 3.02 -5.81 -9.10
N GLU A 67 2.11 -6.06 -8.15
CA GLU A 67 0.70 -6.29 -8.46
C GLU A 67 0.06 -5.06 -9.11
N MET A 68 0.43 -3.85 -8.68
CA MET A 68 -0.12 -2.61 -9.26
C MET A 68 0.38 -2.41 -10.69
N ASP A 69 1.67 -2.64 -10.92
CA ASP A 69 2.27 -2.56 -12.24
C ASP A 69 1.68 -3.61 -13.20
N SER A 70 1.35 -4.80 -12.70
CA SER A 70 0.63 -5.83 -13.48
C SER A 70 -0.77 -5.39 -13.87
N LEU A 71 -1.50 -4.68 -13.00
CA LEU A 71 -2.83 -4.15 -13.32
C LEU A 71 -2.79 -3.01 -14.33
N LEU A 72 -1.78 -2.13 -14.24
CA LEU A 72 -1.61 -0.99 -15.14
C LEU A 72 -1.14 -1.38 -16.54
N LYS A 73 -0.51 -2.54 -16.70
CA LYS A 73 -0.07 -3.07 -18.00
C LYS A 73 -1.17 -3.80 -18.77
N SER A 74 -2.37 -3.92 -18.20
CA SER A 74 -3.47 -4.72 -18.74
C SER A 74 -4.43 -3.94 -19.62
#